data_AF-U9U4H4-F1
#
_entry.id   AF-U9U4H4-F1
#
_cell.length_a   1.000
_cell.length_b   1.000
_cell.length_c   1.000
_cell.angle_alpha   90.00
_cell.angle_beta   90.00
_cell.angle_gamma   90.00
#
_symmetry.space_group_name_H-M   'P 1'
#
loop_
_entity.id
_entity.type
_entity.pdbx_description
1 polymer ?
#
loop_
_entity_poly.entity_id
_entity_poly.type
_entity_poly.pdbx_seq_one_letter_code
_entity_poly.pdbx_strand_id
1 'polypeptide(L)'
;MDQEENALLSRPTQNYNTLNSSEFDISPETPLLPTTSSPPQNQRHRLNGGTGPVLTIPDSNDYSDIEFNWRFDPRSYMTPIDNDFGEFNVLLDGHSHTKFSDGRMNPEQLLKWAIANGYNAIIVSDHNNIEGALEAQRIAREKYNDSITVIPAMEYR
;
A
#
# COMPACT_ATOMS: atom_id res chain seq x y z
N MET A 1 -60.26 -17.45 5.19
CA MET A 1 -59.93 -18.41 6.25
C MET A 1 -58.64 -19.04 5.77
N ASP A 2 -57.47 -18.67 6.29
CA ASP A 2 -57.19 -18.49 7.71
C ASP A 2 -56.23 -17.34 8.03
N GLN A 3 -56.45 -16.78 9.21
CA GLN A 3 -55.55 -15.90 9.93
C GLN A 3 -54.46 -16.72 10.62
N GLU A 4 -53.41 -16.02 11.05
CA GLU A 4 -52.30 -16.46 11.93
C GLU A 4 -50.99 -16.83 11.23
N GLU A 5 -50.21 -15.80 10.88
CA GLU A 5 -48.80 -15.75 11.30
C GLU A 5 -48.36 -14.28 11.42
N ASN A 6 -48.88 -13.64 12.48
CA ASN A 6 -48.40 -12.36 13.00
C ASN A 6 -47.54 -12.65 14.23
N ALA A 7 -46.23 -12.66 14.08
CA ALA A 7 -45.28 -12.30 15.14
C ALA A 7 -43.86 -12.35 14.57
N LEU A 8 -43.13 -11.22 14.60
CA LEU A 8 -41.66 -11.08 14.61
C LEU A 8 -41.09 -9.89 13.79
N LEU A 9 -41.88 -8.87 13.45
CA LEU A 9 -41.34 -7.62 12.89
C LEU A 9 -41.87 -6.39 13.64
N SER A 10 -41.44 -6.24 14.90
CA SER A 10 -41.46 -4.96 15.61
C SER A 10 -40.54 -5.04 16.82
N ARG A 11 -39.31 -4.54 16.68
CA ARG A 11 -38.46 -4.17 17.81
C ARG A 11 -37.89 -2.77 17.60
N PRO A 12 -37.73 -1.98 18.67
CA PRO A 12 -37.76 -0.53 18.61
C PRO A 12 -36.38 0.08 18.34
N THR A 13 -36.36 1.18 17.60
CA THR A 13 -35.25 2.14 17.51
C THR A 13 -34.98 2.74 18.89
N GLN A 14 -33.77 2.54 19.41
CA GLN A 14 -33.30 3.20 20.62
C GLN A 14 -32.61 4.52 20.25
N ASN A 15 -33.32 5.62 20.46
CA ASN A 15 -32.77 6.97 20.53
C ASN A 15 -32.09 7.15 21.88
N TYR A 16 -30.82 7.53 21.89
CA TYR A 16 -30.19 8.16 23.06
C TYR A 16 -29.98 9.65 22.79
N ASN A 17 -30.62 10.44 23.64
CA ASN A 17 -30.75 11.88 23.61
C ASN A 17 -29.48 12.58 24.12
N THR A 18 -29.13 13.68 23.45
CA THR A 18 -28.60 14.96 23.99
C THR A 18 -27.62 14.94 25.16
N LEU A 19 -26.36 15.32 24.88
CA LEU A 19 -25.47 15.99 25.83
C LEU A 19 -24.82 17.22 25.18
N ASN A 20 -25.34 18.39 25.58
CA ASN A 20 -24.63 19.61 25.95
C ASN A 20 -23.38 20.02 25.12
N SER A 21 -23.55 20.95 24.19
CA SER A 21 -22.46 21.65 23.52
C SER A 21 -22.02 22.88 24.34
N SER A 22 -21.04 22.70 25.22
CA SER A 22 -20.23 23.79 25.76
C SER A 22 -18.78 23.54 25.35
N GLU A 23 -18.31 24.33 24.38
CA GLU A 23 -16.91 24.71 24.08
C GLU A 23 -15.81 23.65 24.31
N PHE A 24 -15.32 23.08 23.21
CA PHE A 24 -13.89 22.80 23.06
C PHE A 24 -13.47 23.18 21.63
N ASP A 25 -12.90 24.37 21.52
CA ASP A 25 -12.17 24.83 20.34
C ASP A 25 -10.88 24.03 20.23
N ILE A 26 -10.79 23.19 19.20
CA ILE A 26 -9.53 22.56 18.79
C ILE A 26 -9.45 22.73 17.28
N SER A 27 -8.70 23.75 16.88
CA SER A 27 -8.23 23.91 15.50
C SER A 27 -7.61 22.60 15.01
N PRO A 28 -7.88 22.14 13.77
CA PRO A 28 -7.15 21.01 13.22
C PRO A 28 -5.73 21.47 12.89
N GLU A 29 -4.78 21.14 13.76
CA GLU A 29 -3.36 21.21 13.39
C GLU A 29 -3.16 20.35 12.14
N THR A 30 -2.75 21.01 11.07
CA THR A 30 -2.38 20.38 9.82
C THR A 30 -1.23 19.42 10.09
N PRO A 31 -1.29 18.12 9.73
CA PRO A 31 -0.13 17.25 9.90
C PRO A 31 1.00 17.79 9.02
N LEU A 32 2.08 18.24 9.66
CA LEU A 32 3.31 18.62 8.96
C LEU A 32 3.82 17.37 8.24
N LEU A 33 3.83 17.41 6.90
CA LEU A 33 4.51 16.44 6.06
C LEU A 33 5.95 16.25 6.58
N PRO A 34 6.43 15.01 6.78
CA PRO A 34 7.84 14.81 7.10
C PRO A 34 8.66 15.39 5.94
N THR A 35 9.48 16.39 6.24
CA THR A 35 10.41 16.98 5.28
C THR A 35 11.29 15.85 4.75
N THR A 36 11.19 15.55 3.46
CA THR A 36 12.12 14.65 2.80
C THR A 36 13.51 15.25 2.96
N SER A 37 14.35 14.60 3.76
CA SER A 37 15.77 14.89 3.74
C SER A 37 16.24 14.60 2.32
N SER A 38 16.60 15.67 1.59
CA SER A 38 17.28 15.55 0.31
C SER A 38 18.52 14.66 0.49
N PRO A 39 18.90 13.84 -0.51
CA PRO A 39 20.11 13.04 -0.42
C PRO A 39 21.31 13.96 -0.13
N PRO A 40 22.25 13.57 0.75
CA PRO A 40 23.37 14.42 1.09
C PRO A 40 24.18 14.75 -0.17
N GLN A 41 24.37 16.04 -0.45
CA GLN A 41 25.19 16.50 -1.55
C GLN A 41 26.64 16.08 -1.33
N ASN A 42 27.19 15.47 -2.39
CA ASN A 42 28.45 14.75 -2.45
C ASN A 42 29.66 15.68 -2.14
N GLN A 43 30.19 15.66 -0.91
CA GLN A 43 31.50 16.24 -0.61
C GLN A 43 32.58 15.20 -0.90
N ARG A 44 33.31 15.39 -2.01
CA ARG A 44 34.46 14.55 -2.38
C ARG A 44 35.64 14.81 -1.44
N HIS A 45 35.74 14.05 -0.35
CA HIS A 45 36.99 13.92 0.39
C HIS A 45 37.86 12.84 -0.25
N ARG A 46 38.92 13.26 -0.95
CA ARG A 46 40.04 12.38 -1.31
C ARG A 46 40.84 12.07 -0.04
N LEU A 47 40.84 10.82 0.41
CA LEU A 47 41.79 10.31 1.39
C LEU A 47 42.70 9.29 0.71
N ASN A 48 44.00 9.58 0.71
CA ASN A 48 45.07 8.70 0.24
C ASN A 48 45.31 7.57 1.25
N GLY A 49 45.53 6.36 0.73
CA GLY A 49 46.39 5.33 1.34
C GLY A 49 45.86 4.61 2.58
N GLY A 50 45.23 3.45 2.40
CA GLY A 50 44.98 2.49 3.47
C GLY A 50 44.45 1.17 2.93
N THR A 51 45.15 0.07 3.21
CA THR A 51 44.77 -1.32 2.86
C THR A 51 43.68 -1.87 3.81
N GLY A 52 42.61 -1.10 4.03
CA GLY A 52 41.38 -1.57 4.67
C GLY A 52 40.35 -1.99 3.61
N PRO A 53 39.31 -2.76 3.98
CA PRO A 53 38.19 -2.98 3.07
C PRO A 53 37.63 -1.61 2.68
N VAL A 54 37.65 -1.32 1.39
CA VAL A 54 37.02 -0.12 0.85
C VAL A 54 35.53 -0.23 1.19
N LEU A 55 35.04 0.62 2.09
CA LEU A 55 33.60 0.81 2.24
C LEU A 55 33.09 1.40 0.93
N THR A 56 32.63 0.53 0.04
CA THR A 56 31.91 0.93 -1.17
C THR A 56 30.55 1.43 -0.72
N ILE A 57 30.30 2.73 -0.90
CA ILE A 57 28.95 3.27 -0.75
C ILE A 57 28.08 2.58 -1.81
N PRO A 58 26.97 1.91 -1.43
CA PRO A 58 26.10 1.26 -2.39
C PRO A 58 25.56 2.28 -3.41
N ASP A 59 25.26 1.81 -4.62
CA ASP A 59 24.64 2.66 -5.64
C ASP A 59 23.33 3.24 -5.08
N SER A 60 23.06 4.52 -5.35
CA SER A 60 21.79 5.14 -4.94
C SER A 60 20.54 4.45 -5.50
N ASN A 61 20.71 3.61 -6.52
CA ASN A 61 19.68 2.78 -7.13
C ASN A 61 19.78 1.30 -6.73
N ASP A 62 20.58 0.97 -5.71
CA ASP A 62 20.61 -0.38 -5.17
C ASP A 62 19.45 -0.59 -4.18
N TYR A 63 18.47 -1.36 -4.63
CA TYR A 63 17.31 -1.77 -3.83
C TYR A 63 17.41 -3.23 -3.38
N SER A 64 18.58 -3.87 -3.41
CA SER A 64 18.72 -5.28 -3.01
C SER A 64 18.28 -5.53 -1.56
N ASP A 65 18.60 -4.58 -0.68
CA ASP A 65 18.47 -4.73 0.77
C ASP A 65 17.32 -3.90 1.35
N ILE A 66 16.37 -3.45 0.50
CA ILE A 66 15.23 -2.67 0.97
C ILE A 66 14.26 -3.55 1.78
N GLU A 67 13.87 -3.04 2.94
CA GLU A 67 12.87 -3.64 3.81
C GLU A 67 11.72 -2.67 4.08
N PHE A 68 10.52 -3.23 4.30
CA PHE A 68 9.28 -2.47 4.54
C PHE A 68 8.74 -2.86 5.92
N ASN A 69 9.23 -2.18 6.95
CA ASN A 69 8.88 -2.46 8.35
C ASN A 69 7.71 -1.61 8.87
N TRP A 70 6.96 -0.97 7.97
CA TRP A 70 5.76 -0.22 8.28
C TRP A 70 4.50 -0.96 7.83
N ARG A 71 3.36 -0.55 8.38
CA ARG A 71 2.04 -0.90 7.86
C ARG A 71 1.16 0.33 7.84
N PHE A 72 0.65 0.63 6.66
CA PHE A 72 -0.25 1.74 6.40
C PHE A 72 -1.60 1.23 5.91
N ASP A 73 -2.69 1.86 6.34
CA ASP A 73 -4.03 1.55 5.86
C ASP A 73 -4.76 2.83 5.42
N PRO A 74 -4.69 3.15 4.12
CA PRO A 74 -5.30 4.38 3.61
C PRO A 74 -6.83 4.33 3.61
N ARG A 75 -7.44 3.14 3.70
CA ARG A 75 -8.90 2.98 3.72
C ARG A 75 -9.54 3.64 4.95
N SER A 76 -8.76 3.89 6.00
CA SER A 76 -9.20 4.60 7.21
C SER A 76 -9.58 6.06 6.97
N TYR A 77 -9.08 6.69 5.89
CA TYR A 77 -9.35 8.09 5.57
C TYR A 77 -9.68 8.34 4.10
N MET A 78 -9.67 7.32 3.24
CA MET A 78 -10.13 7.43 1.86
C MET A 78 -11.67 7.50 1.81
N THR A 79 -12.18 8.35 0.93
CA THR A 79 -13.61 8.43 0.61
C THR A 79 -13.80 8.13 -0.87
N PRO A 80 -14.74 7.26 -1.25
CA PRO A 80 -15.11 7.07 -2.65
C PRO A 80 -15.47 8.40 -3.31
N ILE A 81 -15.16 8.55 -4.60
CA ILE A 81 -15.59 9.73 -5.38
C ILE A 81 -17.12 9.77 -5.46
N ASP A 82 -17.74 8.61 -5.62
CA ASP A 82 -19.17 8.42 -5.58
C ASP A 82 -19.59 7.98 -4.17
N ASN A 83 -20.27 8.85 -3.44
CA ASN A 83 -20.74 8.56 -2.08
C ASN A 83 -21.80 7.45 -2.05
N ASP A 84 -22.43 7.13 -3.18
CA ASP A 84 -23.42 6.05 -3.29
C ASP A 84 -22.78 4.71 -3.65
N PHE A 85 -21.46 4.65 -3.86
CA PHE A 85 -20.71 3.42 -4.18
C PHE A 85 -20.83 2.35 -3.08
N GLY A 86 -21.09 2.78 -1.84
CA GLY A 86 -21.20 1.91 -0.68
C GLY A 86 -19.85 1.42 -0.14
N GLU A 87 -19.89 0.35 0.64
CA GLU A 87 -18.71 -0.25 1.25
C GLU A 87 -17.79 -0.86 0.19
N PHE A 88 -16.49 -0.65 0.35
CA PHE A 88 -15.46 -1.22 -0.52
C PHE A 88 -14.43 -1.98 0.31
N ASN A 89 -13.94 -3.08 -0.23
CA ASN A 89 -12.94 -3.91 0.42
C ASN A 89 -11.69 -4.13 -0.45
N VAL A 90 -11.60 -3.50 -1.62
CA VAL A 90 -10.44 -3.60 -2.52
C VAL A 90 -9.71 -2.27 -2.56
N LEU A 91 -8.41 -2.33 -2.31
CA LEU A 91 -7.47 -1.25 -2.61
C LEU A 91 -6.45 -1.80 -3.59
N LEU A 92 -6.45 -1.25 -4.80
CA LEU A 92 -5.72 -1.76 -5.95
C LEU A 92 -4.55 -0.85 -6.33
N ASP A 93 -3.36 -1.44 -6.46
CA ASP A 93 -2.30 -0.84 -7.26
C ASP A 93 -2.52 -1.27 -8.72
N GLY A 94 -2.90 -0.29 -9.55
CA GLY A 94 -3.39 -0.53 -10.91
C GLY A 94 -2.31 -0.73 -11.96
N HIS A 95 -1.05 -0.42 -11.66
CA HIS A 95 0.02 -0.46 -12.66
C HIS A 95 1.39 -0.49 -12.00
N SER A 96 2.12 -1.59 -12.17
CA SER A 96 3.44 -1.74 -11.55
C SER A 96 4.42 -2.53 -12.42
N HIS A 97 5.70 -2.24 -12.24
CA HIS A 97 6.80 -2.90 -12.95
C HIS A 97 7.75 -3.58 -11.97
N THR A 98 8.33 -4.69 -12.42
CA THR A 98 9.39 -5.40 -11.72
C THR A 98 10.72 -5.24 -12.44
N LYS A 99 11.79 -5.80 -11.88
CA LYS A 99 13.10 -5.94 -12.54
C LYS A 99 13.07 -6.73 -13.87
N PHE A 100 11.95 -7.37 -14.22
CA PHE A 100 11.77 -8.04 -15.52
C PHE A 100 11.49 -7.05 -16.67
N SER A 101 11.31 -5.76 -16.36
CA SER A 101 11.31 -4.68 -17.34
C SER A 101 12.11 -3.46 -16.85
N ASP A 102 11.48 -2.35 -16.49
CA ASP A 102 12.13 -1.12 -15.99
C ASP A 102 11.86 -0.82 -14.50
N GLY A 103 11.18 -1.74 -13.80
CA GLY A 103 10.97 -1.66 -12.36
C GLY A 103 12.26 -1.90 -11.57
N ARG A 104 12.32 -1.34 -10.35
CA ARG A 104 13.51 -1.45 -9.49
C ARG A 104 13.43 -2.55 -8.44
N MET A 105 12.23 -3.06 -8.17
CA MET A 105 11.99 -4.11 -7.20
C MET A 105 11.86 -5.46 -7.90
N ASN A 106 12.39 -6.52 -7.29
CA ASN A 106 12.03 -7.87 -7.71
C ASN A 106 10.55 -8.16 -7.36
N PRO A 107 9.94 -9.21 -7.92
CA PRO A 107 8.54 -9.54 -7.66
C PRO A 107 8.17 -9.61 -6.16
N GLU A 108 8.97 -10.26 -5.32
CA GLU A 108 8.67 -10.37 -3.88
C GLU A 108 8.75 -9.01 -3.16
N GLN A 109 9.76 -8.19 -3.49
CA GLN A 109 9.92 -6.84 -2.92
C GLN A 109 8.73 -5.96 -3.28
N LEU A 110 8.26 -6.01 -4.53
CA LEU A 110 7.09 -5.27 -4.98
C LEU A 110 5.84 -5.66 -4.18
N LEU A 111 5.61 -6.96 -3.94
CA LEU A 111 4.49 -7.42 -3.12
C LEU A 111 4.58 -6.93 -1.67
N LYS A 112 5.77 -7.01 -1.06
CA LYS A 112 5.99 -6.51 0.31
C LYS A 112 5.72 -5.02 0.39
N TRP A 113 6.16 -4.24 -0.59
CA TRP A 113 5.86 -2.82 -0.68
C TRP A 113 4.34 -2.56 -0.77
N ALA A 114 3.64 -3.27 -1.65
CA ALA A 114 2.21 -3.12 -1.83
C ALA A 114 1.44 -3.44 -0.53
N ILE A 115 1.78 -4.56 0.11
CA ILE A 115 1.21 -4.99 1.40
C ILE A 115 1.48 -3.95 2.50
N ALA A 116 2.71 -3.43 2.59
CA ALA A 116 3.09 -2.42 3.57
C ALA A 116 2.31 -1.11 3.40
N ASN A 117 1.90 -0.78 2.18
CA ASN A 117 1.09 0.40 1.84
C ASN A 117 -0.43 0.14 1.89
N GLY A 118 -0.85 -1.06 2.31
CA GLY A 118 -2.26 -1.38 2.54
C GLY A 118 -3.01 -1.91 1.32
N TYR A 119 -2.35 -2.07 0.17
CA TYR A 119 -2.95 -2.70 -1.00
C TYR A 119 -3.23 -4.19 -0.72
N ASN A 120 -4.40 -4.64 -1.13
CA ASN A 120 -4.78 -6.05 -1.10
C ASN A 120 -5.02 -6.63 -2.51
N ALA A 121 -4.85 -5.82 -3.54
CA ALA A 121 -4.72 -6.26 -4.92
C ALA A 121 -3.65 -5.44 -5.65
N ILE A 122 -2.95 -6.06 -6.60
CA ILE A 122 -1.94 -5.41 -7.43
C ILE A 122 -1.95 -5.98 -8.85
N ILE A 123 -1.82 -5.10 -9.84
CA ILE A 123 -1.56 -5.45 -11.23
C ILE A 123 -0.06 -5.34 -11.48
N VAL A 124 0.56 -6.43 -11.93
CA VAL A 124 1.98 -6.45 -12.35
C VAL A 124 2.01 -6.52 -13.87
N SER A 125 2.58 -5.49 -14.50
CA SER A 125 2.42 -5.19 -15.92
C SER A 125 3.74 -4.81 -16.58
N ASP A 126 4.74 -5.69 -16.53
CA ASP A 126 6.05 -5.48 -17.17
C ASP A 126 5.94 -5.21 -18.70
N HIS A 127 6.90 -4.46 -19.26
CA HIS A 127 6.91 -4.09 -20.69
C HIS A 127 7.15 -5.29 -21.59
N ASN A 128 6.20 -5.57 -22.48
CA ASN A 128 6.29 -6.62 -23.49
C ASN A 128 6.72 -7.99 -22.90
N ASN A 129 6.46 -8.20 -21.61
CA ASN A 129 6.91 -9.33 -20.82
C ASN A 129 5.85 -9.63 -19.74
N ILE A 130 5.62 -10.92 -19.44
CA ILE A 130 4.68 -11.36 -18.40
C ILE A 130 5.38 -12.17 -17.29
N GLU A 131 6.68 -12.46 -17.43
CA GLU A 131 7.42 -13.33 -16.51
C GLU A 131 7.43 -12.79 -15.07
N GLY A 132 7.68 -11.49 -14.90
CA GLY A 132 7.66 -10.85 -13.58
C GLY A 132 6.28 -10.90 -12.92
N ALA A 133 5.23 -10.80 -13.71
CA ALA A 133 3.84 -10.89 -13.25
C ALA A 133 3.44 -12.32 -12.83
N LEU A 134 3.87 -13.33 -13.58
CA LEU A 134 3.67 -14.74 -13.22
C LEU A 134 4.45 -15.12 -11.97
N GLU A 135 5.69 -14.65 -11.84
CA GLU A 135 6.50 -14.90 -10.64
C GLU A 135 5.92 -14.21 -9.41
N ALA A 136 5.46 -12.96 -9.54
CA ALA A 136 4.75 -12.26 -8.47
C ALA A 136 3.49 -13.05 -8.04
N GLN A 137 2.71 -13.55 -8.99
CA GLN A 137 1.51 -14.33 -8.69
C GLN A 137 1.85 -15.64 -7.96
N ARG A 138 2.89 -16.35 -8.39
CA ARG A 138 3.35 -17.58 -7.73
C ARG A 138 3.74 -17.29 -6.28
N ILE A 139 4.58 -16.28 -6.06
CA ILE A 139 5.01 -15.86 -4.72
C ILE A 139 3.82 -15.45 -3.84
N ALA A 140 2.88 -14.66 -4.37
CA ALA A 140 1.70 -14.25 -3.63
C ALA A 140 0.86 -15.43 -3.16
N ARG A 141 0.61 -16.41 -4.04
CA ARG A 141 -0.15 -17.63 -3.69
C ARG A 141 0.58 -18.49 -2.64
N GLU A 142 1.91 -18.55 -2.69
CA GLU A 142 2.69 -19.38 -1.77
C GLU A 142 2.93 -18.73 -0.41
N LYS A 143 3.13 -17.41 -0.36
CA LYS A 143 3.61 -16.70 0.84
C LYS A 143 2.62 -15.67 1.40
N TYR A 144 1.72 -15.14 0.58
CA TYR A 144 0.91 -13.95 0.90
C TYR A 144 -0.57 -14.09 0.52
N ASN A 145 -1.07 -15.31 0.41
CA ASN A 145 -2.39 -15.62 -0.16
C ASN A 145 -3.55 -14.89 0.56
N ASP A 146 -3.41 -14.67 1.87
CA ASP A 146 -4.41 -14.00 2.70
C ASP A 146 -4.22 -12.47 2.77
N SER A 147 -3.17 -11.95 2.12
CA SER A 147 -2.78 -10.53 2.19
C SER A 147 -2.96 -9.77 0.89
N ILE A 148 -2.63 -10.38 -0.26
CA ILE A 148 -2.67 -9.68 -1.54
C ILE A 148 -3.01 -10.62 -2.69
N THR A 149 -3.88 -10.15 -3.59
CA THR A 149 -4.16 -10.81 -4.88
C THR A 149 -3.32 -10.17 -5.98
N VAL A 150 -2.61 -10.99 -6.76
CA VAL A 150 -1.87 -10.53 -7.94
C VAL A 150 -2.68 -10.82 -9.20
N ILE A 151 -2.85 -9.79 -10.02
CA ILE A 151 -3.46 -9.84 -11.34
C ILE A 151 -2.33 -9.70 -12.36
N PRO A 152 -1.93 -10.78 -13.06
CA PRO A 152 -0.90 -10.70 -14.07
C PRO A 152 -1.38 -9.92 -15.29
N ALA A 153 -0.56 -9.01 -15.77
CA ALA A 153 -0.80 -8.23 -16.98
C ALA A 153 0.53 -8.03 -17.73
N MET A 154 0.42 -7.34 -18.87
CA MET A 154 1.56 -6.93 -19.69
C MET A 154 1.28 -5.50 -20.18
N GLU A 155 2.25 -4.60 -20.03
CA GLU A 155 2.20 -3.30 -20.71
C GLU A 155 2.77 -3.48 -22.11
N TYR A 156 1.97 -3.20 -23.14
CA TYR A 156 2.43 -3.23 -24.53
C TYR A 156 3.09 -1.90 -24.88
N ARG A 157 4.31 -1.95 -25.41
CA ARG A 157 5.09 -0.77 -25.84
C ARG A 157 5.66 -0.95 -27.25
#